data_AF-A0A534TCN4-F1
#
_entry.id   AF-A0A534TCN4-F1
#
_cell.length_a   1.000
_cell.length_b   1.000
_cell.length_c   1.000
_cell.angle_alpha   90.00
_cell.angle_beta   90.00
_cell.angle_gamma   90.00
#
_symmetry.space_group_name_H-M   'P 1'
#
loop_
_entity.id
_entity.type
_entity.pdbx_description
1 polymer ?
#
loop_
_entity_poly.entity_id
_entity_poly.type
_entity_poly.pdbx_seq_one_letter_code
_entity_poly.pdbx_strand_id
1 'polypeptide(L)'
;MHERCAACALRFEREPGYFVGAIYINYAVTAAVALGGVLVLDAVVGLTLAQELTLAVGLAVLVPVLFFRYARSLWLALDYLVTGADERAERLRRHRQ
;
A
#
# COMPACT_ATOMS: atom_id res chain seq x y z
N MET A 1 -13.58 7.59 -4.18
CA MET A 1 -13.51 6.43 -5.09
C MET A 1 -14.93 6.06 -5.45
N HIS A 2 -15.18 5.58 -6.66
CA HIS A 2 -16.47 4.96 -6.98
C HIS A 2 -16.66 3.71 -6.13
N GLU A 3 -17.90 3.36 -5.79
CA GLU A 3 -18.20 2.15 -5.01
C GLU A 3 -17.99 0.87 -5.83
N ARG A 4 -18.22 0.97 -7.15
CA ARG A 4 -18.14 -0.13 -8.10
C ARG A 4 -17.37 0.28 -9.36
N CYS A 5 -16.72 -0.68 -9.99
CA CYS A 5 -16.09 -0.51 -11.28
C CYS A 5 -17.15 -0.36 -12.38
N ALA A 6 -17.02 0.63 -13.27
CA ALA A 6 -17.96 0.86 -14.37
C ALA A 6 -17.90 -0.23 -15.46
N ALA A 7 -16.77 -0.93 -15.61
CA ALA A 7 -16.58 -1.93 -16.66
C ALA A 7 -17.02 -3.35 -16.26
N CYS A 8 -16.85 -3.72 -14.99
CA CYS A 8 -17.11 -5.08 -14.51
C CYS A 8 -18.00 -5.15 -13.25
N ALA A 9 -18.52 -4.03 -12.77
CA ALA A 9 -19.36 -3.92 -11.57
C ALA A 9 -18.74 -4.42 -10.25
N LEU A 10 -17.42 -4.68 -10.24
CA LEU A 10 -16.68 -5.09 -9.05
C LEU A 10 -16.83 -4.05 -7.94
N ARG A 11 -17.29 -4.48 -6.76
CA ARG A 11 -17.39 -3.65 -5.56
C ARG A 11 -16.00 -3.49 -4.94
N PHE A 12 -15.50 -2.26 -4.83
CA PHE A 12 -14.16 -1.97 -4.32
C PHE A 12 -14.04 -2.13 -2.81
N GLU A 13 -15.12 -1.88 -2.08
CA GLU A 13 -15.18 -2.06 -0.62
C GLU A 13 -16.24 -3.12 -0.30
N ARG A 14 -15.79 -4.35 -0.08
CA ARG A 14 -16.65 -5.50 0.18
C ARG A 14 -17.19 -5.48 1.61
N GLU A 15 -16.32 -5.14 2.56
CA GLU A 15 -16.56 -5.18 4.01
C GLU A 15 -16.03 -3.91 4.67
N PRO A 16 -16.61 -3.46 5.79
CA PRO A 16 -16.07 -2.34 6.55
C PRO A 16 -14.63 -2.67 7.00
N GLY A 17 -13.70 -1.76 6.73
CA GLY A 17 -12.29 -1.97 7.07
C GLY A 17 -11.49 -2.75 6.04
N TYR A 18 -12.04 -3.05 4.86
CA TYR A 18 -11.33 -3.75 3.78
C TYR A 18 -9.96 -3.12 3.44
N PHE A 19 -9.82 -1.79 3.57
CA PHE A 19 -8.57 -1.08 3.27
C PHE A 19 -7.56 -1.01 4.41
N VAL A 20 -7.74 -1.76 5.51
CA VAL A 20 -6.74 -1.84 6.59
C VAL A 20 -5.39 -2.33 6.05
N GLY A 21 -5.37 -3.31 5.15
CA GLY A 21 -4.13 -3.74 4.50
C GLY A 21 -3.46 -2.65 3.67
N ALA A 22 -4.23 -1.79 2.99
CA ALA A 22 -3.70 -0.63 2.29
C ALA A 22 -3.07 0.40 3.24
N ILE A 23 -3.58 0.53 4.47
CA ILE A 23 -2.97 1.39 5.51
C ILE A 23 -1.59 0.85 5.89
N TYR A 24 -1.46 -0.46 6.09
CA TYR A 24 -0.16 -1.08 6.40
C TYR A 24 0.85 -0.94 5.27
N ILE A 25 0.43 -1.14 4.01
CA ILE A 25 1.27 -0.89 2.83
C ILE A 25 1.75 0.56 2.82
N ASN A 26 0.83 1.51 3.01
CA ASN A 26 1.17 2.93 3.01
C ASN A 26 2.16 3.29 4.12
N TYR A 27 1.93 2.76 5.32
CA TYR A 27 2.81 2.95 6.46
C TYR A 27 4.21 2.38 6.20
N ALA A 28 4.32 1.16 5.70
CA ALA A 28 5.61 0.52 5.41
C ALA A 28 6.42 1.33 4.38
N VAL A 29 5.77 1.79 3.31
CA VAL A 29 6.41 2.64 2.30
C VAL A 29 6.81 4.00 2.88
N THR A 30 5.93 4.62 3.66
CA THR A 30 6.22 5.91 4.31
C THR A 30 7.42 5.81 5.24
N ALA A 31 7.46 4.78 6.09
CA ALA A 31 8.57 4.55 7.01
C ALA A 31 9.88 4.27 6.26
N ALA A 32 9.84 3.43 5.22
CA ALA A 32 11.01 3.13 4.40
C ALA A 32 11.56 4.38 3.70
N VAL A 33 10.69 5.23 3.14
CA VAL A 33 11.08 6.46 2.45
C VAL A 33 11.57 7.52 3.42
N ALA A 34 10.87 7.75 4.53
CA ALA A 34 11.25 8.78 5.49
C ALA A 34 12.54 8.41 6.22
N LEU A 35 12.60 7.22 6.83
CA LEU A 35 13.78 6.80 7.59
C LEU A 35 14.94 6.46 6.65
N GLY A 36 14.70 5.63 5.64
CA GLY A 36 15.74 5.23 4.70
C GLY A 36 16.27 6.41 3.89
N GLY A 37 15.38 7.32 3.45
CA GLY A 37 15.78 8.52 2.71
C GLY A 37 16.64 9.46 3.54
N VAL A 38 16.29 9.72 4.80
CA VAL A 38 17.09 10.59 5.68
C VAL A 38 18.44 9.96 5.99
N LEU A 39 18.49 8.68 6.35
CA LEU A 39 19.76 7.99 6.66
C LEU A 39 20.71 7.95 5.46
N VAL A 40 20.18 7.68 4.26
CA VAL A 40 20.99 7.68 3.03
C VAL A 40 21.49 9.09 2.71
N LEU A 41 20.64 10.10 2.87
CA LEU A 41 21.02 11.48 2.57
C LEU A 41 22.05 12.02 3.57
N ASP A 42 21.90 11.71 4.86
CA ASP A 42 22.90 12.04 5.88
C ASP A 42 24.25 11.38 5.58
N ALA A 43 24.26 10.08 5.26
CA ALA A 43 25.49 9.36 4.94
C ALA A 43 26.26 9.94 3.74
N VAL A 44 25.58 10.62 2.81
CA VAL A 44 26.19 11.20 1.60
C VAL A 44 26.51 12.69 1.76
N VAL A 45 25.65 13.46 2.44
CA VAL A 45 25.72 14.92 2.49
C VAL A 45 26.23 15.44 3.85
N GLY A 46 26.09 14.67 4.93
CA GLY A 46 26.40 15.10 6.30
C GLY A 46 25.40 16.15 6.79
N LEU A 47 24.17 15.74 7.05
CA LEU A 47 23.10 16.64 7.46
C LEU A 47 23.26 17.02 8.94
N THR A 48 22.76 18.22 9.28
CA THR A 48 22.53 18.56 10.69
C THR A 48 21.26 17.88 11.19
N LEU A 49 21.20 17.59 12.50
CA LEU A 49 20.01 17.01 13.14
C LEU A 49 18.71 17.77 12.82
N ALA A 50 18.78 19.10 12.73
CA ALA A 50 17.62 19.93 12.40
C ALA A 50 17.13 19.68 10.96
N GLN A 51 18.04 19.50 10.00
CA GLN A 51 17.70 19.18 8.62
C GLN A 51 17.13 17.76 8.51
N GLU A 52 17.74 16.78 9.19
CA GLU A 52 17.25 15.41 9.24
C GLU A 52 15.80 15.34 9.75
N LEU A 53 15.52 15.97 10.89
CA LEU A 53 14.17 15.99 11.47
C LEU A 53 13.17 16.70 10.56
N THR A 54 13.56 17.83 9.97
CA THR A 54 12.69 18.57 9.05
C THR A 54 12.33 17.72 7.83
N LEU A 55 13.30 17.02 7.24
CA LEU A 55 13.08 16.13 6.11
C LEU A 55 12.28 14.90 6.50
N ALA A 56 12.59 14.26 7.63
CA ALA A 56 11.87 13.09 8.13
C ALA A 56 10.38 13.40 8.33
N VAL A 57 10.07 14.51 9.01
CA VAL A 57 8.69 14.95 9.25
C VAL A 57 8.01 15.32 7.94
N GLY A 58 8.70 16.05 7.06
CA GLY A 58 8.16 16.43 5.74
C GLY A 58 7.78 15.20 4.90
N LEU A 59 8.66 14.20 4.83
CA LEU A 59 8.41 12.94 4.12
C LEU A 59 7.31 12.12 4.81
N ALA A 60 7.31 12.05 6.14
CA ALA A 60 6.31 11.31 6.91
C ALA A 60 4.88 11.88 6.73
N VAL A 61 4.73 13.15 6.38
CA VAL A 61 3.43 13.77 6.06
C VAL A 61 3.12 13.64 4.56
N LEU A 62 4.08 13.96 3.70
CA LEU A 62 3.84 14.06 2.26
C LEU A 62 3.65 12.69 1.60
N VAL A 63 4.50 11.72 1.93
CA VAL A 63 4.47 10.38 1.32
C VAL A 63 3.12 9.69 1.52
N PRO A 64 2.55 9.58 2.73
CA PRO A 64 1.31 8.84 2.90
C PRO A 64 0.13 9.51 2.22
N VAL A 65 0.10 10.85 2.16
CA VAL A 65 -0.98 11.60 1.48
C VAL A 65 -0.96 11.34 -0.02
N LEU A 66 0.23 11.38 -0.64
CA LEU A 66 0.38 11.13 -2.08
C LEU A 66 0.25 9.64 -2.43
N PHE A 67 0.74 8.76 -1.55
CA PHE A 67 0.86 7.33 -1.85
C PHE A 67 -0.40 6.52 -1.52
N PHE A 68 -1.31 7.02 -0.67
CA PHE A 68 -2.48 6.25 -0.22
C PHE A 68 -3.37 5.74 -1.38
N ARG A 69 -3.49 6.52 -2.46
CA ARG A 69 -4.21 6.08 -3.68
C ARG A 69 -3.60 4.82 -4.28
N TYR A 70 -2.28 4.76 -4.38
CA TYR A 70 -1.56 3.61 -4.91
C TYR A 70 -1.60 2.44 -3.93
N ALA A 71 -1.51 2.69 -2.63
CA ALA A 71 -1.62 1.65 -1.61
C ALA A 71 -2.98 0.92 -1.69
N ARG A 72 -4.09 1.64 -1.92
CA ARG A 72 -5.40 1.03 -2.15
C ARG A 72 -5.46 0.20 -3.43
N SER A 73 -4.88 0.68 -4.51
CA SER A 73 -4.79 -0.07 -5.78
C SER A 73 -3.96 -1.34 -5.64
N LEU A 74 -2.82 -1.26 -4.95
CA LEU A 74 -1.95 -2.40 -4.69
C LEU A 74 -2.64 -3.44 -3.81
N TRP A 75 -3.34 -2.99 -2.76
CA TRP A 75 -4.12 -3.89 -1.91
C TRP A 75 -5.20 -4.64 -2.68
N LEU A 76 -5.98 -3.95 -3.53
CA LEU A 76 -6.98 -4.58 -4.39
C LEU A 76 -6.36 -5.64 -5.33
N ALA A 77 -5.18 -5.34 -5.89
CA ALA A 77 -4.48 -6.29 -6.75
C ALA A 77 -3.97 -7.51 -5.98
N LEU A 78 -3.41 -7.31 -4.78
CA LEU A 78 -2.96 -8.38 -3.91
C LEU A 78 -4.13 -9.28 -3.47
N ASP A 79 -5.22 -8.69 -3.00
CA ASP A 79 -6.45 -9.41 -2.63
C ASP A 79 -6.99 -10.25 -3.80
N TYR A 80 -7.06 -9.66 -5.00
CA TYR A 80 -7.49 -10.39 -6.20
C TYR A 80 -6.56 -11.56 -6.54
N LEU A 81 -5.25 -11.40 -6.39
CA LEU A 81 -4.29 -12.47 -6.64
C LEU A 81 -4.39 -13.60 -5.61
N VAL A 82 -4.55 -13.26 -4.34
CA VAL A 82 -4.63 -14.24 -3.24
C VAL A 82 -5.98 -14.97 -3.30
N THR A 83 -7.10 -14.26 -3.22
CA THR A 83 -8.44 -14.88 -3.27
C THR A 83 -8.69 -15.54 -4.62
N GLY A 84 -8.22 -14.96 -5.72
CA GLY A 84 -8.32 -15.58 -7.04
C GLY A 84 -7.50 -16.86 -7.18
N ALA A 85 -6.37 -16.98 -6.47
CA ALA A 85 -5.61 -18.23 -6.41
C ALA A 85 -6.38 -19.31 -5.63
N ASP A 86 -7.01 -18.94 -4.52
CA ASP A 86 -7.80 -19.86 -3.70
C ASP A 86 -9.01 -20.39 -4.49
N GLU A 87 -9.78 -19.53 -5.14
CA GLU A 87 -10.93 -19.98 -5.94
C GLU A 87 -10.53 -20.86 -7.14
N ARG A 88 -9.37 -20.59 -7.76
CA ARG A 88 -8.84 -21.44 -8.84
C ARG A 88 -8.42 -22.81 -8.32
N ALA A 89 -7.73 -22.86 -7.19
CA ALA A 89 -7.33 -24.10 -6.54
C ALA A 89 -8.55 -24.94 -6.13
N GLU A 90 -9.60 -24.31 -5.63
CA GLU A 90 -10.83 -24.98 -5.22
C GLU A 90 -11.64 -25.52 -6.42
N ARG A 91 -11.76 -24.73 -7.51
CA ARG A 91 -12.36 -25.21 -8.77
C ARG A 91 -11.63 -26.43 -9.34
N LEU A 92 -10.30 -26.44 -9.31
CA LEU A 92 -9.49 -27.57 -9.77
C LEU A 92 -9.68 -28.82 -8.89
N ARG A 93 -9.83 -28.66 -7.57
CA ARG A 93 -10.15 -29.78 -6.67
C ARG A 93 -11.53 -30.36 -6.95
N ARG A 94 -12.54 -29.52 -7.18
CA ARG A 94 -13.91 -29.96 -7.53
C ARG A 94 -13.98 -30.69 -8.86
N HIS A 95 -13.17 -30.31 -9.85
CA HIS A 95 -13.11 -31.01 -11.15
C HIS A 95 -12.39 -32.36 -11.11
N ARG A 96 -11.64 -32.63 -10.03
CA ARG A 96 -10.86 -33.87 -9.86
C ARG A 96 -11.61 -34.91 -9.01
N GLN A 97 -12.78 -34.57 -8.46
CA GLN A 97 -13.74 -35.48 -7.82
C GLN A 97 -14.84 -35.84 -8.80
#